data_AF-A0A2E2D800-F1
#
_entry.id   AF-A0A2E2D800-F1
#
_cell.length_a   1.000
_cell.length_b   1.000
_cell.length_c   1.000
_cell.angle_alpha   90.00
_cell.angle_beta   90.00
_cell.angle_gamma   90.00
#
_symmetry.space_group_name_H-M   'P 1'
#
loop_
_entity.id
_entity.type
_entity.pdbx_description
1 polymer ?
#
loop_
_entity_poly.entity_id
_entity_poly.type
_entity_poly.pdbx_seq_one_letter_code
_entity_poly.pdbx_strand_id
1 'polypeptide(L)'
;MQSLYTDMTYSFLVKLMDASLISDKERITELGFTPVQVNVISNLPHSDLYKLSRIYKLLDISINEIFLTKAINQAKENVRCRSDIENMDITHKLLRNLSTLSAHETESKALAKQFNLSNNTISTLASMSIQDTLAIARTGIVFYEITANEVKLAMALEYIQEARREEEAINHLIANDASWPMVHALTGMSRALFQDMRKSLNAPKTLGGPPRRLTEEEEIIAWNSWASTAEKTPLERCIAVSKTLNTIALRHLWPTLSEWMKQENASEKDSVLA
;
A
#
# COMPACT_ATOMS: atom_id res chain seq x y z
N MET A 1 -9.96 -15.95 -9.30
CA MET A 1 -8.48 -15.76 -9.28
C MET A 1 -7.97 -14.54 -8.48
N GLN A 2 -8.60 -13.36 -8.57
CA GLN A 2 -8.13 -12.15 -7.87
C GLN A 2 -8.14 -12.27 -6.33
N SER A 3 -9.14 -12.97 -5.78
CA SER A 3 -9.24 -13.25 -4.34
C SER A 3 -8.04 -14.02 -3.80
N LEU A 4 -7.62 -15.10 -4.50
CA LEU A 4 -6.42 -15.88 -4.14
C LEU A 4 -5.19 -14.98 -4.02
N TYR A 5 -4.93 -14.14 -5.03
CA TYR A 5 -3.75 -13.28 -5.00
C TYR A 5 -3.83 -12.21 -3.92
N THR A 6 -5.02 -11.67 -3.65
CA THR A 6 -5.22 -10.70 -2.57
C THR A 6 -4.92 -11.35 -1.21
N ASP A 7 -5.54 -12.50 -0.93
CA ASP A 7 -5.39 -13.19 0.35
C ASP A 7 -3.97 -13.69 0.60
N MET A 8 -3.34 -14.24 -0.44
CA MET A 8 -1.96 -14.72 -0.37
C MET A 8 -0.98 -13.55 -0.24
N THR A 9 -1.16 -12.47 -0.98
CA THR A 9 -0.31 -11.27 -0.87
C THR A 9 -0.42 -10.68 0.52
N TYR A 10 -1.62 -10.50 1.05
CA TYR A 10 -1.79 -9.96 2.40
C TYR A 10 -1.16 -10.86 3.46
N SER A 11 -1.44 -12.17 3.43
CA SER A 11 -0.88 -13.12 4.41
C SER A 11 0.64 -13.19 4.35
N PHE A 12 1.21 -13.11 3.15
CA PHE A 12 2.65 -13.12 2.94
C PHE A 12 3.30 -11.83 3.43
N LEU A 13 2.71 -10.67 3.14
CA LEU A 13 3.21 -9.37 3.63
C LEU A 13 3.13 -9.27 5.15
N VAL A 14 2.06 -9.76 5.78
CA VAL A 14 1.95 -9.82 7.26
C VAL A 14 3.03 -10.73 7.83
N LYS A 15 3.24 -11.91 7.24
CA LYS A 15 4.31 -12.80 7.68
C LYS A 15 5.69 -12.16 7.51
N LEU A 16 5.93 -11.41 6.43
CA LEU A 16 7.16 -10.65 6.25
C LEU A 16 7.33 -9.55 7.29
N MET A 17 6.27 -8.86 7.68
CA MET A 17 6.30 -7.87 8.75
C MET A 17 6.73 -8.56 10.06
N ASP A 18 6.14 -9.70 10.40
CA ASP A 18 6.50 -10.47 11.61
C ASP A 18 7.92 -11.07 11.52
N ALA A 19 8.33 -11.55 10.33
CA ALA A 19 9.64 -12.14 10.07
C ALA A 19 10.74 -11.11 9.90
N SER A 20 10.45 -9.85 9.58
CA SER A 20 11.43 -8.76 9.52
C SER A 20 12.00 -8.40 10.90
N LEU A 21 11.35 -8.86 11.97
CA LEU A 21 11.88 -8.91 13.33
C LEU A 21 12.95 -10.01 13.51
N ILE A 22 13.12 -10.89 12.52
CA ILE A 22 14.01 -12.05 12.52
C ILE A 22 15.05 -11.89 11.40
N SER A 23 16.32 -12.01 11.78
CA SER A 23 17.53 -11.51 11.11
C SER A 23 17.97 -12.21 9.81
N ASP A 24 17.10 -12.96 9.13
CA ASP A 24 17.53 -13.80 7.99
C ASP A 24 17.41 -13.07 6.64
N LYS A 25 18.43 -12.26 6.35
CA LYS A 25 18.51 -11.43 5.13
C LYS A 25 18.65 -12.25 3.85
N GLU A 26 19.24 -13.45 3.91
CA GLU A 26 19.47 -14.30 2.74
C GLU A 26 18.16 -14.89 2.22
N ARG A 27 17.32 -15.41 3.12
CA ARG A 27 15.97 -15.90 2.78
C ARG A 27 15.08 -14.81 2.19
N ILE A 28 15.22 -13.56 2.64
CA ILE A 28 14.43 -12.43 2.12
C ILE A 28 14.76 -12.15 0.65
N THR A 29 16.06 -12.16 0.31
CA THR A 29 16.50 -11.97 -1.08
C THR A 29 16.09 -13.11 -1.99
N GLU A 30 16.09 -14.35 -1.50
CA GLU A 30 15.59 -15.51 -2.26
C GLU A 30 14.09 -15.40 -2.58
N LEU A 31 13.31 -14.74 -1.70
CA LEU A 31 11.89 -14.48 -1.92
C LEU A 31 11.61 -13.31 -2.87
N GLY A 32 12.66 -12.67 -3.44
CA GLY A 32 12.53 -11.57 -4.39
C GLY A 32 12.34 -10.19 -3.74
N PHE A 33 12.68 -10.05 -2.45
CA PHE A 33 12.60 -8.78 -1.74
C PHE A 33 13.98 -8.21 -1.48
N THR A 34 14.11 -6.90 -1.64
CA THR A 34 15.30 -6.18 -1.16
C THR A 34 15.16 -5.85 0.33
N PRO A 35 16.28 -5.71 1.08
CA PRO A 35 16.23 -5.27 2.48
C PRO A 35 15.51 -3.94 2.68
N VAL A 36 15.61 -3.02 1.70
CA VAL A 36 14.92 -1.73 1.73
C VAL A 36 13.40 -1.92 1.65
N GLN A 37 12.91 -2.76 0.73
CA GLN A 37 11.49 -3.04 0.59
C GLN A 37 10.92 -3.69 1.85
N VAL A 38 11.65 -4.63 2.47
CA VAL A 38 11.21 -5.23 3.74
C VAL A 38 11.12 -4.20 4.85
N ASN A 39 12.10 -3.31 4.96
CA ASN A 39 12.05 -2.24 5.94
C ASN A 39 10.84 -1.32 5.71
N VAL A 40 10.52 -0.97 4.46
CA VAL A 40 9.30 -0.21 4.15
C VAL A 40 8.05 -0.97 4.59
N ILE A 41 7.90 -2.23 4.17
CA ILE A 41 6.74 -3.08 4.50
C ILE A 41 6.55 -3.22 6.01
N SER A 42 7.64 -3.41 6.76
CA SER A 42 7.61 -3.56 8.22
C SER A 42 7.08 -2.33 8.97
N ASN A 43 7.16 -1.15 8.35
CA ASN A 43 6.70 0.12 8.91
C ASN A 43 5.31 0.55 8.37
N LEU A 44 4.66 -0.29 7.56
CA LEU A 44 3.32 0.00 7.06
C LEU A 44 2.25 -0.48 8.06
N PRO A 45 1.17 0.30 8.28
CA PRO A 45 0.02 -0.19 9.02
C PRO A 45 -0.70 -1.29 8.25
N HIS A 46 -1.40 -2.18 8.95
CA HIS A 46 -2.18 -3.27 8.33
C HIS A 46 -3.16 -2.79 7.26
N SER A 47 -3.74 -1.59 7.41
CA SER A 47 -4.62 -0.99 6.40
C SER A 47 -3.91 -0.80 5.05
N ASP A 48 -2.64 -0.41 5.07
CA ASP A 48 -1.86 -0.19 3.86
C ASP A 48 -1.32 -1.50 3.29
N LEU A 49 -0.98 -2.49 4.14
CA LEU A 49 -0.71 -3.85 3.68
C LEU A 49 -1.91 -4.45 2.94
N TYR A 50 -3.12 -4.20 3.45
CA TYR A 50 -4.34 -4.63 2.77
C TYR A 50 -4.55 -3.88 1.45
N LYS A 51 -4.30 -2.57 1.39
CA LYS A 51 -4.30 -1.81 0.12
C LYS A 51 -3.31 -2.41 -0.88
N LEU A 52 -2.05 -2.66 -0.49
CA LEU A 52 -1.02 -3.27 -1.35
C LEU A 52 -1.51 -4.56 -1.98
N SER A 53 -2.15 -5.43 -1.19
CA SER A 53 -2.64 -6.72 -1.65
C SER A 53 -3.68 -6.63 -2.79
N ARG A 54 -4.30 -5.46 -3.00
CA ARG A 54 -5.37 -5.25 -3.98
C ARG A 54 -4.92 -4.49 -5.24
N ILE A 55 -3.78 -3.82 -5.24
CA ILE A 55 -3.36 -2.93 -6.34
C ILE A 55 -2.85 -3.75 -7.52
N TYR A 56 -1.85 -4.59 -7.27
CA TYR A 56 -1.23 -5.42 -8.29
C TYR A 56 -1.13 -6.87 -7.82
N LYS A 57 -0.92 -7.76 -8.78
CA LYS A 57 -0.48 -9.13 -8.50
C LYS A 57 0.99 -9.08 -8.06
N LEU A 58 1.23 -8.78 -6.78
CA LEU A 58 2.58 -8.57 -6.21
C LEU A 58 3.37 -9.87 -6.07
N LEU A 59 2.68 -11.00 -5.99
CA LEU A 59 3.30 -12.30 -5.85
C LEU A 59 3.18 -13.12 -7.13
N ASP A 60 4.24 -13.83 -7.44
CA ASP A 60 4.23 -14.95 -8.35
C ASP A 60 4.21 -16.25 -7.54
N ILE A 61 3.29 -17.13 -7.89
CA ILE A 61 3.04 -18.39 -7.18
C ILE A 61 3.23 -19.50 -8.21
N SER A 62 4.16 -20.41 -7.95
CA SER A 62 4.35 -21.63 -8.72
C SER A 62 3.91 -22.84 -7.89
N ILE A 63 3.38 -23.86 -8.55
CA ILE A 63 2.98 -25.12 -7.89
C ILE A 63 3.67 -26.26 -8.61
N ASN A 64 4.36 -27.11 -7.84
CA ASN A 64 4.89 -28.37 -8.31
C ASN A 64 3.84 -29.47 -8.09
N GLU A 65 3.16 -29.87 -9.15
CA GLU A 65 2.09 -30.88 -9.10
C GLU A 65 2.55 -32.23 -8.54
N ILE A 66 3.80 -32.63 -8.80
CA ILE A 66 4.35 -33.90 -8.31
C ILE A 66 4.42 -33.87 -6.78
N PHE A 67 4.93 -32.79 -6.20
CA PHE A 67 5.00 -32.64 -4.75
C PHE A 67 3.63 -32.42 -4.11
N LEU A 68 2.71 -31.71 -4.77
CA LEU A 68 1.34 -31.57 -4.31
C LEU A 68 0.65 -32.94 -4.23
N THR A 69 0.78 -33.75 -5.27
CA THR A 69 0.24 -35.11 -5.31
C THR A 69 0.83 -35.98 -4.21
N LYS A 70 2.15 -35.89 -3.99
CA LYS A 70 2.83 -36.60 -2.90
C LYS A 70 2.28 -36.17 -1.53
N ALA A 71 2.07 -34.88 -1.30
CA ALA A 71 1.51 -34.35 -0.07
C ALA A 71 0.07 -34.83 0.17
N ILE A 72 -0.76 -34.83 -0.88
CA ILE A 72 -2.14 -35.36 -0.81
C ILE A 72 -2.15 -36.84 -0.42
N ASN A 73 -1.29 -37.65 -1.04
CA ASN A 73 -1.24 -39.09 -0.76
C ASN A 73 -0.77 -39.38 0.67
N GLN A 74 0.27 -38.67 1.14
CA GLN A 74 0.75 -38.81 2.52
C GLN A 74 -0.29 -38.38 3.56
N ALA A 75 -1.06 -37.32 3.26
CA ALA A 75 -2.15 -36.88 4.14
C ALA A 75 -3.23 -37.96 4.30
N LYS A 76 -3.60 -38.65 3.21
CA LYS A 76 -4.56 -39.79 3.24
C LYS A 76 -4.06 -40.95 4.10
N GLU A 77 -2.75 -41.17 4.11
CA GLU A 77 -2.10 -42.19 4.95
C GLU A 77 -1.87 -41.73 6.40
N ASN A 78 -2.36 -40.53 6.77
CA ASN A 78 -2.11 -39.89 8.07
C ASN A 78 -0.63 -39.72 8.42
N VAL A 79 0.25 -39.65 7.41
CA VAL A 79 1.67 -39.36 7.60
C VAL A 79 1.82 -37.87 7.91
N ARG A 80 2.37 -37.56 9.09
CA ARG A 80 2.56 -36.18 9.57
C ARG A 80 4.02 -35.93 9.88
N CYS A 81 4.49 -34.72 9.57
CA CYS A 81 5.76 -34.26 10.10
C CYS A 81 5.59 -33.92 11.58
N ARG A 82 6.55 -34.33 12.43
CA ARG A 82 6.48 -34.12 13.89
C ARG A 82 7.16 -32.82 14.36
N SER A 83 7.85 -32.11 13.47
CA SER A 83 8.51 -30.83 13.76
C SER A 83 7.58 -29.64 13.49
N ASP A 84 7.96 -28.47 13.98
CA ASP A 84 7.30 -27.22 13.62
C ASP A 84 7.45 -26.95 12.12
N ILE A 85 6.32 -26.86 11.42
CA ILE A 85 6.28 -26.57 9.97
C ILE A 85 6.21 -25.06 9.82
N GLU A 86 7.34 -24.43 9.47
CA GLU A 86 7.49 -22.98 9.35
C GLU A 86 6.38 -22.29 8.53
N ASN A 87 5.77 -23.00 7.58
CA ASN A 87 4.84 -22.44 6.60
C ASN A 87 3.40 -22.99 6.67
N MET A 88 3.01 -23.66 7.76
CA MET A 88 1.71 -24.35 7.85
C MET A 88 0.51 -23.43 7.54
N ASP A 89 0.49 -22.20 8.06
CA ASP A 89 -0.61 -21.25 7.81
C ASP A 89 -0.71 -20.85 6.33
N ILE A 90 0.42 -20.51 5.70
CA ILE A 90 0.47 -20.16 4.27
C ILE A 90 0.07 -21.36 3.40
N THR A 91 0.59 -22.55 3.70
CA THR A 91 0.25 -23.78 2.98
C THR A 91 -1.26 -24.06 3.08
N HIS A 92 -1.81 -23.98 4.29
CA HIS A 92 -3.23 -24.21 4.52
C HIS A 92 -4.11 -23.17 3.81
N LYS A 93 -3.77 -21.88 3.89
CA LYS A 93 -4.49 -20.80 3.19
C LYS A 93 -4.44 -20.98 1.67
N LEU A 94 -3.28 -21.34 1.11
CA LEU A 94 -3.15 -21.62 -0.32
C LEU A 94 -4.07 -22.77 -0.71
N LEU A 95 -4.00 -23.92 -0.03
CA LEU A 95 -4.82 -25.09 -0.32
C LEU A 95 -6.32 -24.80 -0.20
N ARG A 96 -6.74 -24.06 0.83
CA ARG A 96 -8.14 -23.65 1.00
C ARG A 96 -8.62 -22.82 -0.18
N ASN A 97 -7.82 -21.85 -0.64
CA ASN A 97 -8.16 -21.05 -1.80
C ASN A 97 -8.18 -21.87 -3.10
N LEU A 98 -7.19 -22.75 -3.31
CA LEU A 98 -7.15 -23.64 -4.46
C LEU A 98 -8.37 -24.57 -4.50
N SER A 99 -8.74 -25.16 -3.36
CA SER A 99 -9.92 -26.02 -3.22
C SER A 99 -11.21 -25.26 -3.55
N THR A 100 -11.39 -24.08 -2.95
CA THR A 100 -12.56 -23.22 -3.20
C THR A 100 -12.69 -22.84 -4.68
N LEU A 101 -11.59 -22.42 -5.31
CA LEU A 101 -11.60 -22.04 -6.73
C LEU A 101 -11.78 -23.24 -7.66
N SER A 102 -11.24 -24.40 -7.30
CA SER A 102 -11.38 -25.63 -8.10
C SER A 102 -12.82 -26.16 -8.12
N ALA A 103 -13.64 -25.84 -7.10
CA ALA A 103 -15.05 -26.21 -7.05
C ALA A 103 -15.94 -25.41 -8.03
N HIS A 104 -15.45 -24.30 -8.60
CA HIS A 104 -16.19 -23.48 -9.56
C HIS A 104 -15.71 -23.74 -10.99
N GLU A 105 -16.62 -24.05 -11.92
CA GLU A 105 -16.25 -24.51 -13.27
C GLU A 105 -15.37 -23.50 -14.05
N THR A 106 -15.72 -22.22 -14.03
CA THR A 106 -14.96 -21.17 -14.74
C THR A 106 -13.58 -20.93 -14.13
N GLU A 107 -13.50 -20.89 -12.80
CA GLU A 107 -12.26 -20.68 -12.06
C GLU A 107 -11.34 -21.91 -12.14
N SER A 108 -11.89 -23.13 -12.16
CA SER A 108 -11.13 -24.37 -12.28
C SER A 108 -10.30 -24.44 -13.56
N LYS A 109 -10.87 -23.99 -14.69
CA LYS A 109 -10.19 -23.93 -15.99
C LYS A 109 -9.06 -22.88 -15.97
N ALA A 110 -9.30 -21.74 -15.35
CA ALA A 110 -8.28 -20.70 -15.18
C ALA A 110 -7.12 -21.17 -14.29
N LEU A 111 -7.45 -21.86 -13.19
CA LEU A 111 -6.49 -22.40 -12.23
C LEU A 111 -5.61 -23.49 -12.86
N ALA A 112 -6.21 -24.43 -13.59
CA ALA A 112 -5.49 -25.48 -14.33
C ALA A 112 -4.47 -24.88 -15.31
N LYS A 113 -4.88 -23.86 -16.08
CA LYS A 113 -3.99 -23.17 -17.02
C LYS A 113 -2.89 -22.39 -16.32
N GLN A 114 -3.21 -21.69 -15.23
CA GLN A 114 -2.28 -20.79 -14.54
C GLN A 114 -1.19 -21.54 -13.78
N PHE A 115 -1.53 -22.65 -13.14
CA PHE A 115 -0.60 -23.44 -12.33
C PHE A 115 -0.15 -24.74 -13.03
N ASN A 116 -0.55 -24.94 -14.29
CA ASN A 116 -0.25 -26.13 -15.08
C ASN A 116 -0.61 -27.44 -14.34
N LEU A 117 -1.81 -27.48 -13.75
CA LEU A 117 -2.30 -28.64 -13.00
C LEU A 117 -3.15 -29.54 -13.89
N SER A 118 -3.00 -30.86 -13.71
CA SER A 118 -3.86 -31.83 -14.39
C SER A 118 -5.31 -31.75 -13.89
N ASN A 119 -6.25 -32.16 -14.75
CA ASN A 119 -7.67 -32.23 -14.41
C ASN A 119 -7.93 -33.13 -13.18
N ASN A 120 -7.14 -34.20 -12.99
CA ASN A 120 -7.27 -35.09 -11.84
C ASN A 120 -6.94 -34.36 -10.53
N THR A 121 -5.87 -33.55 -10.53
CA THR A 121 -5.50 -32.72 -9.38
C THR A 121 -6.56 -31.68 -9.08
N ILE A 122 -7.11 -31.03 -10.12
CA ILE A 122 -8.22 -30.07 -9.98
C ILE A 122 -9.46 -30.73 -9.36
N SER A 123 -9.88 -31.89 -9.85
CA SER A 123 -11.01 -32.64 -9.29
C SER A 123 -10.75 -33.08 -7.84
N THR A 124 -9.50 -33.42 -7.51
CA THR A 124 -9.12 -33.75 -6.15
C THR A 124 -9.21 -32.52 -5.25
N LEU A 125 -8.68 -31.37 -5.66
CA LEU A 125 -8.76 -30.10 -4.92
C LEU A 125 -10.21 -29.66 -4.69
N ALA A 126 -11.07 -29.80 -5.71
CA ALA A 126 -12.48 -29.43 -5.64
C ALA A 126 -13.29 -30.23 -4.61
N SER A 127 -12.85 -31.46 -4.30
CA SER A 127 -13.53 -32.34 -3.33
C SER A 127 -12.93 -32.28 -1.92
N MET A 128 -11.88 -31.47 -1.69
CA MET A 128 -11.25 -31.34 -0.38
C MET A 128 -12.14 -30.60 0.62
N SER A 129 -12.21 -31.14 1.83
CA SER A 129 -12.71 -30.43 3.00
C SER A 129 -11.61 -29.59 3.67
N ILE A 130 -12.02 -28.73 4.62
CA ILE A 130 -11.10 -27.97 5.47
C ILE A 130 -10.16 -28.92 6.27
N GLN A 131 -10.63 -30.11 6.64
CA GLN A 131 -9.80 -31.08 7.36
C GLN A 131 -8.73 -31.68 6.45
N ASP A 132 -9.04 -31.89 5.17
CA ASP A 132 -8.09 -32.40 4.18
C ASP A 132 -6.98 -31.37 3.93
N THR A 133 -7.33 -30.09 3.77
CA THR A 133 -6.34 -29.03 3.57
C THR A 133 -5.41 -28.88 4.77
N LEU A 134 -5.93 -29.02 5.99
CA LEU A 134 -5.11 -29.04 7.21
C LEU A 134 -4.23 -30.29 7.31
N ALA A 135 -4.74 -31.45 6.94
CA ALA A 135 -3.97 -32.70 6.95
C ALA A 135 -2.78 -32.63 5.98
N ILE A 136 -2.99 -32.09 4.78
CA ILE A 136 -1.93 -31.86 3.79
C ILE A 136 -0.91 -30.86 4.33
N ALA A 137 -1.34 -29.74 4.90
CA ALA A 137 -0.42 -28.75 5.49
C ALA A 137 0.46 -29.36 6.59
N ARG A 138 -0.04 -30.36 7.34
CA ARG A 138 0.69 -31.09 8.39
C ARG A 138 1.69 -32.12 7.86
N THR A 139 1.70 -32.43 6.56
CA THR A 139 2.72 -33.31 5.97
C THR A 139 4.09 -32.63 5.92
N GLY A 140 4.14 -31.29 5.91
CA GLY A 140 5.36 -30.51 5.81
C GLY A 140 6.01 -30.52 4.41
N ILE A 141 5.37 -31.14 3.41
CA ILE A 141 5.85 -31.12 2.03
C ILE A 141 5.59 -29.74 1.43
N VAL A 142 6.66 -29.06 1.02
CA VAL A 142 6.58 -27.82 0.26
C VAL A 142 6.39 -28.15 -1.22
N PHE A 143 5.23 -27.79 -1.77
CA PHE A 143 4.86 -28.02 -3.17
C PHE A 143 4.65 -26.72 -3.95
N TYR A 144 4.98 -25.58 -3.36
CA TYR A 144 4.79 -24.27 -3.96
C TYR A 144 6.02 -23.39 -3.75
N GLU A 145 6.19 -22.42 -4.62
CA GLU A 145 7.14 -21.32 -4.48
C GLU A 145 6.36 -20.02 -4.57
N ILE A 146 6.65 -19.08 -3.66
CA ILE A 146 6.06 -17.75 -3.65
C ILE A 146 7.20 -16.76 -3.70
N THR A 147 7.25 -15.96 -4.76
CA THR A 147 8.25 -14.90 -4.93
C THR A 147 7.55 -13.57 -5.16
N ALA A 148 8.20 -12.48 -4.76
CA ALA A 148 7.77 -11.14 -5.13
C ALA A 148 8.08 -10.85 -6.59
N ASN A 149 7.11 -10.23 -7.26
CA ASN A 149 7.34 -9.60 -8.54
C ASN A 149 8.07 -8.27 -8.31
N GLU A 150 9.39 -8.26 -8.55
CA GLU A 150 10.27 -7.12 -8.23
C GLU A 150 9.75 -5.77 -8.75
N VAL A 151 9.31 -5.75 -10.02
CA VAL A 151 8.82 -4.54 -10.68
C VAL A 151 7.52 -4.05 -10.06
N LYS A 152 6.52 -4.94 -9.93
CA LYS A 152 5.20 -4.56 -9.40
C LYS A 152 5.28 -4.19 -7.92
N LEU A 153 6.14 -4.86 -7.16
CA LEU A 153 6.36 -4.56 -5.76
C LEU A 153 6.96 -3.16 -5.59
N ALA A 154 7.99 -2.81 -6.35
CA ALA A 154 8.60 -1.48 -6.31
C ALA A 154 7.55 -0.39 -6.63
N MET A 155 6.79 -0.56 -7.71
CA MET A 155 5.72 0.37 -8.09
C MET A 155 4.63 0.51 -7.02
N ALA A 156 4.22 -0.61 -6.41
CA ALA A 156 3.19 -0.61 -5.37
C ALA A 156 3.64 0.11 -4.10
N LEU A 157 4.89 -0.10 -3.69
CA LEU A 157 5.46 0.53 -2.51
C LEU A 157 5.63 2.03 -2.73
N GLU A 158 6.13 2.45 -3.89
CA GLU A 158 6.24 3.86 -4.25
C GLU A 158 4.86 4.55 -4.24
N TYR A 159 3.85 3.92 -4.84
CA TYR A 159 2.48 4.43 -4.83
C TYR A 159 1.93 4.65 -3.42
N ILE A 160 2.10 3.67 -2.51
CA ILE A 160 1.63 3.81 -1.12
C ILE A 160 2.42 4.89 -0.37
N GLN A 161 3.74 4.95 -0.57
CA GLN A 161 4.57 5.97 0.06
C GLN A 161 4.16 7.37 -0.40
N GLU A 162 3.88 7.56 -1.69
CA GLU A 162 3.38 8.81 -2.22
C GLU A 162 2.02 9.18 -1.62
N ALA A 163 1.06 8.24 -1.64
CA ALA A 163 -0.25 8.47 -1.07
C ALA A 163 -0.19 8.83 0.42
N ARG A 164 0.74 8.23 1.17
CA ARG A 164 0.99 8.58 2.57
C ARG A 164 1.61 9.97 2.73
N ARG A 165 2.59 10.33 1.90
CA ARG A 165 3.19 11.67 1.91
C ARG A 165 2.13 12.74 1.64
N GLU A 166 1.24 12.48 0.68
CA GLU A 166 0.12 13.37 0.37
C GLU A 166 -0.86 13.48 1.55
N GLU A 167 -1.24 12.35 2.17
CA GLU A 167 -2.12 12.33 3.34
C GLU A 167 -1.50 13.11 4.53
N GLU A 168 -0.22 12.89 4.82
CA GLU A 168 0.52 13.59 5.86
C GLU A 168 0.62 15.10 5.58
N ALA A 169 0.82 15.48 4.32
CA ALA A 169 0.85 16.87 3.87
C ALA A 169 -0.53 17.54 4.07
N ILE A 170 -1.62 16.87 3.71
CA ILE A 170 -2.99 17.35 3.95
C ILE A 170 -3.25 17.51 5.45
N ASN A 171 -2.88 16.51 6.26
CA ASN A 171 -3.04 16.56 7.71
C ASN A 171 -2.28 17.76 8.30
N HIS A 172 -1.06 18.02 7.81
CA HIS A 172 -0.28 19.19 8.20
C HIS A 172 -1.00 20.50 7.85
N LEU A 173 -1.57 20.63 6.64
CA LEU A 173 -2.33 21.82 6.26
C LEU A 173 -3.52 22.04 7.20
N ILE A 174 -4.32 21.00 7.43
CA ILE A 174 -5.55 21.11 8.25
C ILE A 174 -5.21 21.44 9.71
N ALA A 175 -4.17 20.83 10.26
CA ALA A 175 -3.71 21.09 11.63
C ALA A 175 -3.25 22.55 11.81
N ASN A 176 -2.65 23.15 10.78
CA ASN A 176 -2.19 24.55 10.77
C ASN A 176 -3.27 25.55 10.31
N ASP A 177 -4.55 25.20 10.48
CA ASP A 177 -5.72 26.02 10.17
C ASP A 177 -5.76 26.51 8.71
N ALA A 178 -5.43 25.62 7.77
CA ALA A 178 -5.70 25.86 6.35
C ALA A 178 -7.21 25.98 6.10
N SER A 179 -7.54 26.87 5.17
CA SER A 179 -8.93 27.09 4.74
C SER A 179 -9.37 25.98 3.76
N TRP A 180 -10.67 25.68 3.71
CA TRP A 180 -11.19 24.73 2.70
C TRP A 180 -10.83 25.14 1.26
N PRO A 181 -10.94 26.41 0.84
CA PRO A 181 -10.54 26.82 -0.51
C PRO A 181 -9.08 26.49 -0.82
N MET A 182 -8.18 26.61 0.16
CA MET A 182 -6.77 26.24 0.01
C MET A 182 -6.61 24.74 -0.22
N VAL A 183 -7.16 23.91 0.67
CA VAL A 183 -7.03 22.46 0.55
C VAL A 183 -7.68 21.96 -0.74
N HIS A 184 -8.85 22.49 -1.11
CA HIS A 184 -9.51 22.15 -2.37
C HIS A 184 -8.66 22.52 -3.59
N ALA A 185 -8.08 23.73 -3.63
CA ALA A 185 -7.25 24.16 -4.75
C ALA A 185 -5.98 23.31 -4.91
N LEU A 186 -5.39 22.85 -3.80
CA LEU A 186 -4.15 22.07 -3.81
C LEU A 186 -4.36 20.58 -4.09
N THR A 187 -5.51 20.01 -3.72
CA THR A 187 -5.72 18.54 -3.69
C THR A 187 -7.00 18.06 -4.36
N GLY A 188 -7.90 18.96 -4.75
CA GLY A 188 -9.23 18.59 -5.25
C GLY A 188 -10.20 18.07 -4.17
N MET A 189 -9.80 18.07 -2.89
CA MET A 189 -10.60 17.53 -1.79
C MET A 189 -11.99 18.17 -1.66
N SER A 190 -13.01 17.31 -1.50
CA SER A 190 -14.38 17.74 -1.28
C SER A 190 -14.58 18.39 0.09
N ARG A 191 -15.58 19.26 0.20
CA ARG A 191 -15.90 19.95 1.46
C ARG A 191 -16.30 19.01 2.59
N ALA A 192 -17.02 17.92 2.28
CA ALA A 192 -17.44 16.94 3.28
C ALA A 192 -16.22 16.23 3.89
N LEU A 193 -15.31 15.73 3.05
CA LEU A 193 -14.09 15.06 3.48
C LEU A 193 -13.21 16.00 4.32
N PHE A 194 -13.04 17.26 3.89
CA PHE A 194 -12.31 18.26 4.65
C PHE A 194 -12.90 18.49 6.05
N GLN A 195 -14.23 18.60 6.17
CA GLN A 195 -14.89 18.80 7.45
C GLN A 195 -14.72 17.61 8.39
N ASP A 196 -14.76 16.39 7.86
CA ASP A 196 -14.58 15.17 8.65
C ASP A 196 -13.13 14.99 9.10
N MET A 197 -12.15 15.27 8.22
CA MET A 197 -10.73 15.29 8.60
C MET A 197 -10.42 16.36 9.64
N ARG A 198 -11.03 17.54 9.53
CA ARG A 198 -10.87 18.61 10.53
C ARG A 198 -11.36 18.17 11.92
N LYS A 199 -12.47 17.43 11.98
CA LYS A 199 -13.00 16.86 13.23
C LYS A 199 -12.07 15.78 13.78
N SER A 200 -11.60 14.85 12.94
CA SER A 200 -10.75 13.74 13.39
C SER A 200 -9.39 14.22 13.93
N LEU A 201 -8.84 15.27 13.32
CA LEU A 201 -7.57 15.89 13.74
C LEU A 201 -7.70 16.81 14.96
N ASN A 202 -8.91 16.99 15.51
CA ASN A 202 -9.19 17.98 16.57
C ASN A 202 -8.63 19.38 16.23
N ALA A 203 -8.66 19.75 14.95
CA ALA A 203 -8.05 20.99 14.50
C ALA A 203 -8.74 22.21 15.15
N PRO A 204 -8.00 23.31 15.41
CA PRO A 204 -8.53 24.48 16.10
C PRO A 204 -9.85 24.95 15.47
N LYS A 205 -10.84 25.38 16.26
CA LYS A 205 -12.00 26.06 15.67
C LYS A 205 -11.51 27.36 15.02
N THR A 206 -11.78 27.54 13.73
CA THR A 206 -11.49 28.80 13.03
C THR A 206 -12.18 29.93 13.80
N LEU A 207 -11.40 30.79 14.44
CA LEU A 207 -11.92 32.03 15.00
C LEU A 207 -12.34 32.88 13.80
N GLY A 208 -13.65 33.05 13.62
CA GLY A 208 -14.22 33.69 12.44
C GLY A 208 -13.61 35.06 12.16
N GLY A 209 -13.41 35.37 10.88
CA GLY A 209 -12.85 36.64 10.42
C GLY A 209 -12.18 36.50 9.04
N PRO A 210 -12.06 37.61 8.27
CA PRO A 210 -11.32 37.59 7.02
C PRO A 210 -9.83 37.31 7.27
N PRO A 211 -9.10 36.76 6.28
CA PRO A 211 -7.65 36.64 6.37
C PRO A 211 -7.00 38.00 6.68
N ARG A 212 -6.10 38.05 7.68
CA ARG A 212 -5.27 39.23 7.91
C ARG A 212 -4.26 39.41 6.77
N ARG A 213 -3.83 40.64 6.55
CA ARG A 213 -2.67 40.93 5.68
C ARG A 213 -1.38 40.55 6.41
N LEU A 214 -0.40 40.10 5.63
CA LEU A 214 0.97 39.92 6.10
C LEU A 214 1.63 41.28 6.25
N THR A 215 2.56 41.37 7.20
CA THR A 215 3.51 42.50 7.26
C THR A 215 4.57 42.35 6.18
N GLU A 216 5.27 43.43 5.85
CA GLU A 216 6.35 43.40 4.85
C GLU A 216 7.44 42.38 5.20
N GLU A 217 7.82 42.30 6.48
CA GLU A 217 8.81 41.32 6.96
C GLU A 217 8.32 39.87 6.78
N GLU A 218 7.05 39.60 7.12
CA GLU A 218 6.45 38.27 6.92
C GLU A 218 6.35 37.89 5.44
N GLU A 219 6.03 38.86 4.58
CA GLU A 219 5.94 38.64 3.14
C GLU A 219 7.31 38.34 2.52
N ILE A 220 8.36 39.03 2.95
CA ILE A 220 9.75 38.74 2.53
C ILE A 220 10.16 37.33 2.95
N ILE A 221 9.86 36.94 4.20
CA ILE A 221 10.16 35.59 4.70
C ILE A 221 9.38 34.53 3.91
N ALA A 222 8.09 34.76 3.68
CA ALA A 222 7.25 33.88 2.89
C ALA A 222 7.78 33.72 1.46
N TRP A 223 8.14 34.82 0.81
CA TRP A 223 8.67 34.83 -0.55
C TRP A 223 10.00 34.08 -0.66
N ASN A 224 10.94 34.34 0.25
CA ASN A 224 12.23 33.63 0.25
C ASN A 224 12.03 32.11 0.42
N SER A 225 11.13 31.71 1.31
CA SER A 225 10.76 30.30 1.48
C SER A 225 10.07 29.73 0.23
N TRP A 226 9.19 30.49 -0.42
CA TRP A 226 8.49 30.09 -1.64
C TRP A 226 9.42 29.93 -2.84
N ALA A 227 10.35 30.87 -3.02
CA ALA A 227 11.34 30.87 -4.09
C ALA A 227 12.37 29.75 -3.92
N SER A 228 12.84 29.50 -2.69
CA SER A 228 13.78 28.40 -2.39
C SER A 228 13.20 27.00 -2.59
N THR A 229 11.88 26.90 -2.83
CA THR A 229 11.16 25.63 -3.02
C THR A 229 10.51 25.53 -4.40
N ALA A 230 10.98 26.29 -5.40
CA ALA A 230 10.40 26.32 -6.74
C ALA A 230 10.28 24.94 -7.43
N GLU A 231 11.20 24.01 -7.16
CA GLU A 231 11.20 22.66 -7.74
C GLU A 231 10.17 21.70 -7.11
N LYS A 232 9.50 22.12 -6.02
CA LYS A 232 8.56 21.28 -5.27
C LYS A 232 7.12 21.47 -5.74
N THR A 233 6.26 20.52 -5.38
CA THR A 233 4.83 20.64 -5.67
C THR A 233 4.20 21.84 -4.95
N PRO A 234 3.11 22.43 -5.47
CA PRO A 234 2.41 23.54 -4.81
C PRO A 234 2.03 23.25 -3.35
N LEU A 235 1.66 21.99 -3.07
CA LEU A 235 1.34 21.51 -1.72
C LEU A 235 2.55 21.60 -0.79
N GLU A 236 3.70 21.08 -1.21
CA GLU A 236 4.95 21.10 -0.44
C GLU A 236 5.49 22.52 -0.23
N ARG A 237 5.35 23.39 -1.23
CA ARG A 237 5.74 24.81 -1.13
C ARG A 237 4.93 25.53 -0.08
N CYS A 238 3.61 25.33 -0.05
CA CYS A 238 2.74 25.89 0.99
C CYS A 238 3.12 25.41 2.39
N ILE A 239 3.48 24.12 2.53
CA ILE A 239 3.94 23.56 3.80
C ILE A 239 5.28 24.17 4.22
N ALA A 240 6.21 24.37 3.28
CA ALA A 240 7.50 25.00 3.58
C ALA A 240 7.32 26.42 4.12
N VAL A 241 6.50 27.25 3.46
CA VAL A 241 6.19 28.61 3.94
C VAL A 241 5.55 28.57 5.34
N SER A 242 4.59 27.66 5.55
CA SER A 242 3.94 27.48 6.86
C SER A 242 4.91 27.12 7.97
N LYS A 243 5.94 26.30 7.69
CA LYS A 243 6.96 25.92 8.67
C LYS A 243 7.87 27.09 9.02
N THR A 244 8.21 27.92 8.05
CA THR A 244 9.03 29.12 8.24
C THR A 244 8.26 30.18 9.04
N LEU A 245 6.96 30.33 8.79
CA LEU A 245 6.05 31.25 9.48
C LEU A 245 5.11 30.49 10.42
N ASN A 246 5.67 29.66 11.30
CA ASN A 246 4.92 28.72 12.17
C ASN A 246 3.91 29.37 13.13
N THR A 247 3.99 30.68 13.36
CA THR A 247 3.05 31.44 14.20
C THR A 247 1.81 31.91 13.44
N ILE A 248 1.80 31.80 12.11
CA ILE A 248 0.74 32.30 11.23
C ILE A 248 -0.09 31.14 10.72
N ALA A 249 -1.40 31.18 11.01
CA ALA A 249 -2.35 30.23 10.44
C ALA A 249 -2.36 30.28 8.90
N LEU A 250 -2.39 29.12 8.24
CA LEU A 250 -2.32 29.00 6.79
C LEU A 250 -3.43 29.75 6.05
N ARG A 251 -4.61 29.91 6.66
CA ARG A 251 -5.68 30.76 6.11
C ARG A 251 -5.26 32.21 5.84
N HIS A 252 -4.28 32.73 6.58
CA HIS A 252 -3.78 34.09 6.44
C HIS A 252 -2.69 34.19 5.36
N LEU A 253 -1.94 33.12 5.14
CA LEU A 253 -0.93 33.01 4.09
C LEU A 253 -1.56 32.78 2.71
N TRP A 254 -2.69 32.04 2.67
CA TRP A 254 -3.29 31.57 1.41
C TRP A 254 -3.58 32.65 0.36
N PRO A 255 -4.13 33.84 0.67
CA PRO A 255 -4.38 34.85 -0.35
C PRO A 255 -3.12 35.21 -1.14
N THR A 256 -2.02 35.50 -0.44
CA THR A 256 -0.71 35.82 -1.02
C THR A 256 -0.15 34.64 -1.82
N LEU A 257 -0.13 33.45 -1.23
CA LEU A 257 0.39 32.25 -1.91
C LEU A 257 -0.42 31.90 -3.17
N SER A 258 -1.73 32.03 -3.11
CA SER A 258 -2.63 31.76 -4.24
C SER A 258 -2.44 32.74 -5.40
N GLU A 259 -2.01 33.97 -5.11
CA GLU A 259 -1.70 34.97 -6.12
C GLU A 259 -0.37 34.64 -6.82
N TRP A 260 0.69 34.32 -6.06
CA TRP A 260 1.97 33.90 -6.62
C TRP A 260 1.84 32.66 -7.50
N MET A 261 1.09 31.64 -7.06
CA MET A 261 0.81 30.46 -7.90
C MET A 261 0.09 30.82 -9.21
N LYS A 262 -0.82 31.79 -9.20
CA LYS A 262 -1.52 32.22 -10.43
C LYS A 262 -0.57 32.95 -11.38
N GLN A 263 0.33 33.78 -10.84
CA GLN A 263 1.31 34.52 -11.62
C GLN A 263 2.32 33.59 -12.29
N GLU A 264 2.84 32.59 -11.56
CA GLU A 264 3.76 31.57 -12.10
C GLU A 264 3.08 30.77 -13.23
N ASN A 265 1.86 30.27 -13.00
CA ASN A 265 1.10 29.52 -14.01
C ASN A 265 0.74 30.34 -15.27
N ALA A 266 0.59 31.66 -15.14
CA ALA A 266 0.36 32.54 -16.27
C ALA A 266 1.66 32.75 -17.08
N SER A 267 2.78 32.98 -16.40
CA SER A 267 4.09 33.15 -17.02
C SER A 267 4.57 31.91 -17.77
N GLU A 268 4.27 30.70 -17.28
CA GLU A 268 4.61 29.45 -17.98
C GLU A 268 3.82 29.28 -19.28
N LYS A 269 2.52 29.60 -19.28
CA LYS A 269 1.67 29.50 -20.48
C LYS A 269 2.11 30.44 -21.59
N ASP A 270 2.54 31.64 -21.23
CA ASP A 270 3.02 32.62 -22.22
C ASP A 270 4.39 32.23 -22.81
N SER A 271 5.21 31.46 -22.07
CA SER A 271 6.52 30.96 -22.53
C SER A 271 6.45 29.74 -23.47
N VAL A 272 5.38 28.94 -23.39
CA VAL A 272 5.15 27.76 -24.25
C VAL A 272 4.48 28.15 -25.58
N LEU A 273 3.89 29.34 -25.64
CA LEU A 273 3.22 29.91 -26.83
C LEU A 273 4.13 30.87 -27.64
N ALA A 274 5.36 31.09 -27.20
CA ALA A 274 6.38 31.91 -27.88
C ALA A 274 7.41 31.03 -28.61
#